data_AF-A0A3D8WV54-F1
#
_entry.id   AF-A0A3D8WV54-F1
#
_cell.length_a   1.000
_cell.length_b   1.000
_cell.length_c   1.000
_cell.angle_alpha   90.00
_cell.angle_beta   90.00
_cell.angle_gamma   90.00
#
_symmetry.space_group_name_H-M   'P 1'
#
loop_
_entity.id
_entity.type
_entity.pdbx_description
1 polymer ?
#
loop_
_entity_poly.entity_id
_entity_poly.type
_entity_poly.pdbx_seq_one_letter_code
_entity_poly.pdbx_strand_id
1 'polypeptide(L)'
;MKNISGVAQSIKYALRGIFFVLYFPFYFVFQVLCKIWIYLIVKPLIWIGKRIIQPVIYFIWIYIIRFLFVYPISWLWNTIIYPFILFVWKRFFLPITRFIWRYVVYPILYLICYPCYLFWKYLVLPFYNEIVLPVLSFCQRIFLWFWKGVKWIAIHMIYYPLRWFWMTCIYKPLKKVYTKIIQPVIKWFSHLFS
;
A
#
# COMPACT_ATOMS: atom_id res chain seq x y z
N MET A 1 -7.85 46.79 -15.52
CA MET A 1 -7.87 45.54 -14.71
C MET A 1 -7.71 44.21 -15.49
N LYS A 2 -7.49 44.20 -16.82
CA LYS A 2 -7.28 42.96 -17.62
C LYS A 2 -5.82 42.47 -17.71
N ASN A 3 -4.83 43.33 -17.47
CA ASN A 3 -3.41 42.96 -17.60
C ASN A 3 -2.84 42.18 -16.40
N ILE A 4 -3.44 42.31 -15.21
CA ILE A 4 -2.94 41.67 -13.98
C ILE A 4 -3.17 40.14 -14.03
N SER A 5 -4.25 39.69 -14.67
CA SER A 5 -4.53 38.26 -14.84
C SER A 5 -3.55 37.57 -15.79
N GLY A 6 -3.13 38.25 -16.86
CA GLY A 6 -2.16 37.72 -17.83
C GLY A 6 -0.78 37.48 -17.20
N VAL A 7 -0.27 38.45 -16.42
CA VAL A 7 1.02 38.33 -15.73
C VAL A 7 0.98 37.23 -14.67
N ALA A 8 -0.07 37.18 -13.85
CA ALA A 8 -0.24 36.15 -12.83
C ALA A 8 -0.30 34.74 -13.45
N GLN A 9 -0.96 34.60 -14.60
CA GLN A 9 -1.08 33.32 -15.30
C GLN A 9 0.26 32.88 -15.92
N SER A 10 1.03 33.80 -16.51
CA SER A 10 2.39 33.50 -16.99
C SER A 10 3.32 33.04 -15.87
N ILE A 11 3.28 33.70 -14.71
CA ILE A 11 4.06 33.30 -13.52
C ILE A 11 3.65 31.90 -13.05
N LYS A 12 2.35 31.58 -13.03
CA LYS A 12 1.86 30.24 -12.67
C LYS A 12 2.41 29.15 -13.61
N TYR A 13 2.42 29.38 -14.92
CA TYR A 13 2.96 28.41 -15.87
C TYR A 13 4.48 28.27 -15.76
N ALA A 14 5.21 29.37 -15.58
CA ALA A 14 6.65 29.34 -15.35
C ALA A 14 6.99 28.54 -14.09
N LEU A 15 6.27 28.78 -12.98
CA LEU A 15 6.42 28.01 -11.74
C LEU A 15 6.13 26.53 -11.96
N ARG A 16 5.04 26.16 -12.64
CA ARG A 16 4.75 24.76 -12.99
C ARG A 16 5.88 24.11 -13.77
N GLY A 17 6.46 24.83 -14.74
CA GLY A 17 7.61 24.35 -15.51
C GLY A 17 8.85 24.11 -14.65
N ILE A 18 9.20 25.07 -13.78
CA ILE A 18 10.34 24.96 -12.86
C ILE A 18 10.13 23.78 -11.90
N PHE A 19 8.95 23.70 -11.27
CA PHE A 19 8.60 22.58 -10.39
C PHE A 19 8.63 21.25 -11.12
N PHE A 20 8.18 21.18 -12.37
CA PHE A 20 8.26 19.96 -13.18
C PHE A 20 9.72 19.56 -13.42
N VAL A 21 10.58 20.46 -13.88
CA VAL A 21 11.99 20.16 -14.17
C VAL A 21 12.74 19.68 -12.93
N LEU A 22 12.48 20.30 -11.78
CA LEU A 22 13.11 19.91 -10.52
C LEU A 22 12.53 18.60 -9.98
N TYR A 23 11.21 18.43 -9.97
CA TYR A 23 10.54 17.31 -9.30
C TYR A 23 10.54 16.03 -10.14
N PHE A 24 10.40 16.14 -11.47
CA PHE A 24 10.29 14.99 -12.37
C PHE A 24 11.41 13.96 -12.24
N PRO A 25 12.72 14.31 -12.23
CA PRO A 25 13.79 13.32 -12.13
C PRO A 25 13.72 12.54 -10.82
N PHE A 26 13.49 13.20 -9.69
CA PHE A 26 13.34 12.53 -8.39
C PHE A 26 12.11 11.64 -8.35
N TYR A 27 10.97 12.14 -8.83
CA TYR A 27 9.74 11.35 -8.92
C TYR A 27 9.93 10.10 -9.77
N PHE A 28 10.58 10.23 -10.92
CA PHE A 28 10.81 9.13 -11.84
C PHE A 28 11.69 8.05 -11.23
N VAL A 29 12.85 8.43 -10.68
CA VAL A 29 13.77 7.49 -10.02
C VAL A 29 13.08 6.79 -8.84
N PHE A 30 12.39 7.54 -7.99
CA PHE A 30 11.66 6.98 -6.86
C PHE A 30 10.58 5.99 -7.31
N GLN A 31 9.78 6.33 -8.32
CA GLN A 31 8.74 5.43 -8.84
C GLN A 31 9.32 4.16 -9.46
N VAL A 32 10.43 4.26 -10.20
CA VAL A 32 11.13 3.09 -10.75
C VAL A 32 11.60 2.18 -9.60
N LEU A 33 12.27 2.73 -8.60
CA LEU A 33 12.72 1.98 -7.43
C LEU A 33 11.55 1.32 -6.67
N CYS A 34 10.46 2.06 -6.43
CA CYS A 34 9.26 1.49 -5.79
C CYS A 34 8.67 0.35 -6.61
N LYS A 35 8.58 0.46 -7.94
CA LYS A 35 8.08 -0.63 -8.78
C LYS A 35 9.00 -1.84 -8.70
N ILE A 36 10.30 -1.65 -8.85
CA ILE A 36 11.29 -2.73 -8.74
C ILE A 36 11.17 -3.42 -7.38
N TRP A 37 11.14 -2.65 -6.29
CA TRP A 37 10.96 -3.15 -4.92
C TRP A 37 9.67 -3.97 -4.76
N ILE A 38 8.54 -3.45 -5.26
CA ILE A 38 7.25 -4.14 -5.18
C ILE A 38 7.29 -5.47 -5.94
N TYR A 39 7.86 -5.48 -7.15
CA TYR A 39 7.89 -6.68 -7.98
C TYR A 39 8.92 -7.71 -7.50
N LEU A 40 10.10 -7.29 -7.04
CA LEU A 40 11.18 -8.18 -6.64
C LEU A 40 11.09 -8.66 -5.21
N ILE A 41 10.63 -7.83 -4.27
CA ILE A 41 10.69 -8.15 -2.83
C ILE A 41 9.28 -8.35 -2.28
N VAL A 42 8.40 -7.37 -2.45
CA VAL A 42 7.09 -7.39 -1.78
C VAL A 42 6.22 -8.55 -2.28
N LYS A 43 6.16 -8.78 -3.61
CA LYS A 43 5.37 -9.89 -4.16
C LYS A 43 5.80 -11.27 -3.67
N PRO A 44 7.08 -11.68 -3.75
CA PRO A 44 7.49 -12.97 -3.22
C PRO A 44 7.33 -13.04 -1.71
N LEU A 45 7.62 -11.96 -0.98
CA LEU A 45 7.42 -11.93 0.47
C LEU A 45 5.94 -12.12 0.86
N ILE A 46 5.00 -11.48 0.16
CA ILE A 46 3.56 -11.70 0.38
C ILE A 46 3.17 -13.14 0.05
N TRP A 47 3.73 -13.71 -1.02
CA TRP A 47 3.45 -15.09 -1.39
C TRP A 47 3.92 -16.06 -0.31
N ILE A 48 5.15 -15.90 0.18
CA ILE A 48 5.71 -16.67 1.30
C ILE A 48 4.88 -16.45 2.56
N GLY A 49 4.57 -15.20 2.87
CA GLY A 49 3.79 -14.80 4.03
C GLY A 49 2.41 -15.48 4.05
N LYS A 50 1.69 -15.45 2.93
CA LYS A 50 0.37 -16.08 2.82
C LYS A 50 0.42 -17.61 2.85
N ARG A 51 1.45 -18.23 2.26
CA ARG A 51 1.54 -19.69 2.13
C ARG A 51 2.12 -20.39 3.35
N ILE A 52 3.05 -19.75 4.05
CA ILE A 52 3.82 -20.38 5.13
C ILE A 52 3.54 -19.69 6.46
N ILE A 53 3.73 -18.37 6.54
CA ILE A 53 3.68 -17.66 7.81
C ILE A 53 2.23 -17.57 8.33
N GLN A 54 1.29 -17.20 7.47
CA GLN A 54 -0.11 -17.03 7.83
C GLN A 54 -0.75 -18.30 8.43
N PRO A 55 -0.62 -19.52 7.86
CA PRO A 55 -1.20 -20.71 8.47
C PRO A 55 -0.55 -21.05 9.82
N VAL A 56 0.77 -20.84 9.97
CA VAL A 56 1.49 -21.08 11.23
C VAL A 56 1.02 -20.10 12.31
N ILE A 57 0.94 -18.80 11.99
CA ILE A 57 0.43 -17.79 12.93
C ILE A 57 -1.03 -18.08 13.29
N TYR A 58 -1.86 -18.43 12.32
CA TYR A 58 -3.26 -18.77 12.57
C TYR A 58 -3.39 -19.97 13.51
N PHE A 59 -2.57 -21.00 13.32
CA PHE A 59 -2.51 -22.17 14.19
C PHE A 59 -2.08 -21.79 15.62
N ILE A 60 -0.96 -21.08 15.77
CA ILE A 60 -0.48 -20.61 17.09
C ILE A 60 -1.52 -19.72 17.76
N TRP A 61 -2.17 -18.83 17.00
CA TRP A 61 -3.18 -17.93 17.52
C TRP A 61 -4.39 -18.69 18.08
N ILE A 62 -4.94 -19.64 17.32
CA ILE A 62 -6.13 -20.38 17.75
C ILE A 62 -5.83 -21.33 18.90
N TYR A 63 -4.76 -22.10 18.78
CA TYR A 63 -4.53 -23.22 19.70
C TYR A 63 -3.73 -22.84 20.94
N ILE A 64 -2.84 -21.85 20.84
CA ILE A 64 -1.95 -21.49 21.95
C ILE A 64 -2.43 -20.17 22.57
N ILE A 65 -2.40 -19.07 21.81
CA ILE A 65 -2.58 -17.73 22.38
C ILE A 65 -4.02 -17.48 22.83
N ARG A 66 -5.00 -17.81 21.98
CA ARG A 66 -6.41 -17.55 22.26
C ARG A 66 -6.88 -18.29 23.51
N PHE A 67 -6.47 -19.55 23.66
CA PHE A 67 -6.89 -20.39 24.78
C PHE A 67 -6.17 -20.02 26.08
N LEU A 68 -4.83 -19.92 26.07
CA LEU A 68 -4.05 -19.68 27.30
C LEU A 68 -4.15 -18.25 27.82
N PHE A 69 -4.19 -17.25 26.95
CA PHE A 69 -4.06 -15.86 27.36
C PHE A 69 -5.34 -15.06 27.13
N VAL A 70 -5.94 -15.14 25.94
CA VAL A 70 -7.04 -14.24 25.59
C VAL A 70 -8.29 -14.50 26.43
N TYR A 71 -8.70 -15.75 26.65
CA TYR A 71 -9.87 -16.04 27.47
C TYR A 71 -9.75 -15.59 28.94
N PRO A 72 -8.71 -15.97 29.70
CA PRO A 72 -8.59 -15.56 31.10
C PRO A 72 -8.31 -14.07 31.24
N ILE A 73 -7.49 -13.47 30.37
CA ILE A 73 -7.22 -12.03 30.38
C ILE A 73 -8.47 -11.25 29.98
N SER A 74 -9.24 -11.69 28.98
CA SER A 74 -10.48 -11.02 28.61
C SER A 74 -11.50 -11.06 29.74
N TRP A 75 -11.56 -12.16 30.49
CA TRP A 75 -12.42 -12.25 31.67
C TRP A 75 -11.96 -11.29 32.77
N LEU A 76 -10.67 -11.31 33.15
CA LEU A 76 -10.10 -10.37 34.13
C LEU A 76 -10.28 -8.91 33.69
N TRP A 77 -10.06 -8.64 32.40
CA TRP A 77 -10.21 -7.33 31.82
C TRP A 77 -11.66 -6.85 31.92
N ASN A 78 -12.62 -7.64 31.45
CA ASN A 78 -14.02 -7.21 31.43
C ASN A 78 -14.66 -7.17 32.83
N THR A 79 -14.28 -8.08 33.72
CA THR A 79 -14.91 -8.21 35.05
C THR A 79 -14.30 -7.26 36.08
N ILE A 80 -12.98 -7.02 36.03
CA ILE A 80 -12.28 -6.31 37.11
C ILE A 80 -11.62 -5.02 36.60
N ILE A 81 -10.76 -5.13 35.60
CA ILE A 81 -9.87 -4.02 35.22
C ILE A 81 -10.64 -2.93 34.49
N TYR A 82 -11.43 -3.27 33.48
CA TYR A 82 -12.23 -2.35 32.68
C TYR A 82 -13.22 -1.54 33.53
N PRO A 83 -14.08 -2.14 34.37
CA PRO A 83 -15.01 -1.35 35.18
C PRO A 83 -14.29 -0.43 36.17
N PHE A 84 -13.16 -0.87 36.74
CA PHE A 84 -12.35 -0.04 37.62
C PHE A 84 -11.69 1.13 36.88
N ILE A 85 -11.06 0.89 35.74
CA ILE A 85 -10.48 1.95 34.89
C ILE A 85 -11.57 2.92 34.46
N LEU A 86 -12.74 2.44 34.06
CA LEU A 86 -13.83 3.27 33.59
C LEU A 86 -14.42 4.13 34.71
N PHE A 87 -14.48 3.58 35.92
CA PHE A 87 -14.84 4.31 37.13
C PHE A 87 -13.82 5.42 37.44
N VAL A 88 -12.53 5.08 37.50
CA VAL A 88 -11.45 6.04 37.77
C VAL A 88 -11.39 7.11 36.68
N TRP A 89 -11.54 6.70 35.41
CA TRP A 89 -11.55 7.60 34.27
C TRP A 89 -12.70 8.59 34.35
N LYS A 90 -13.94 8.11 34.54
CA LYS A 90 -15.12 9.00 34.61
C LYS A 90 -15.08 9.92 35.82
N ARG A 91 -14.63 9.42 36.98
CA ARG A 91 -14.71 10.17 38.24
C ARG A 91 -13.57 11.17 38.40
N PHE A 92 -12.36 10.83 37.97
CA PHE A 92 -11.17 11.66 38.23
C PHE A 92 -10.58 12.23 36.93
N PHE A 93 -10.26 11.41 35.95
CA PHE A 93 -9.55 11.89 34.76
C PHE A 93 -10.42 12.74 33.83
N LEU A 94 -11.67 12.36 33.60
CA LEU A 94 -12.58 13.04 32.69
C LEU A 94 -12.86 14.51 33.10
N PRO A 95 -13.16 14.83 34.38
CA PRO A 95 -13.30 16.23 34.78
C PRO A 95 -11.98 17.00 34.69
N ILE A 96 -10.85 16.40 35.10
CA ILE A 96 -9.52 17.04 35.07
C ILE A 96 -9.10 17.32 33.62
N THR A 97 -9.22 16.33 32.74
CA THR A 97 -8.87 16.48 31.32
C THR A 97 -9.79 17.47 30.62
N ARG A 98 -11.09 17.51 30.93
CA ARG A 98 -11.99 18.57 30.40
C ARG A 98 -11.58 19.96 30.87
N PHE A 99 -11.17 20.10 32.13
CA PHE A 99 -10.69 21.36 32.67
C PHE A 99 -9.40 21.81 31.98
N ILE A 100 -8.38 20.95 31.95
CA ILE A 100 -7.12 21.20 31.27
C ILE A 100 -7.36 21.49 29.78
N TRP A 101 -8.24 20.73 29.12
CA TRP A 101 -8.59 20.94 27.73
C TRP A 101 -9.21 22.31 27.50
N ARG A 102 -10.23 22.69 28.27
CA ARG A 102 -10.96 23.94 28.06
C ARG A 102 -10.14 25.20 28.39
N TYR A 103 -9.35 25.15 29.46
CA TYR A 103 -8.69 26.34 30.01
C TYR A 103 -7.21 26.46 29.65
N VAL A 104 -6.54 25.36 29.32
CA VAL A 104 -5.10 25.37 29.02
C VAL A 104 -4.85 24.99 27.58
N VAL A 105 -5.26 23.78 27.18
CA VAL A 105 -4.87 23.23 25.87
C VAL A 105 -5.62 23.89 24.72
N TYR A 106 -6.95 24.05 24.83
CA TYR A 106 -7.77 24.63 23.75
C TYR A 106 -7.37 26.07 23.41
N PRO A 107 -7.17 26.99 24.38
CA PRO A 107 -6.71 28.35 24.06
C PRO A 107 -5.34 28.38 23.38
N ILE A 108 -4.38 27.57 23.88
CA ILE A 108 -3.03 27.49 23.31
C ILE A 108 -3.07 26.91 21.90
N LEU A 109 -3.77 25.79 21.72
CA LEU A 109 -3.96 25.17 20.40
C LEU A 109 -4.70 26.11 19.46
N TYR A 110 -5.71 26.85 19.92
CA TYR A 110 -6.42 27.82 19.08
C TYR A 110 -5.47 28.92 18.61
N LEU A 111 -4.66 29.49 19.50
CA LEU A 111 -3.71 30.55 19.17
C LEU A 111 -2.63 30.10 18.18
N ILE A 112 -2.17 28.85 18.25
CA ILE A 112 -1.15 28.31 17.34
C ILE A 112 -1.77 27.76 16.05
N CYS A 113 -2.83 26.96 16.15
CA CYS A 113 -3.42 26.28 15.01
C CYS A 113 -4.25 27.21 14.12
N TYR A 114 -4.85 28.28 14.65
CA TYR A 114 -5.63 29.21 13.85
C TYR A 114 -4.80 29.96 12.79
N PRO A 115 -3.64 30.58 13.11
CA PRO A 115 -2.78 31.18 12.09
C PRO A 115 -2.22 30.13 11.13
N CYS A 116 -1.88 28.93 11.61
CA CYS A 116 -1.48 27.81 10.75
C CYS A 116 -2.61 27.38 9.79
N TYR A 117 -3.87 27.35 10.24
CA TYR A 117 -5.03 27.05 9.41
C TYR A 117 -5.24 28.11 8.34
N LEU A 118 -5.10 29.40 8.67
CA LEU A 118 -5.18 30.48 7.71
C LEU A 118 -4.05 30.39 6.68
N PHE A 119 -2.82 30.18 7.12
CA PHE A 119 -1.67 29.95 6.25
C PHE A 119 -1.91 28.75 5.31
N TRP A 120 -2.41 27.65 5.85
CA TRP A 120 -2.75 26.47 5.06
C TRP A 120 -3.83 26.77 4.02
N LYS A 121 -4.94 27.39 4.43
CA LYS A 121 -6.11 27.63 3.58
C LYS A 121 -5.84 28.63 2.46
N TYR A 122 -5.11 29.71 2.75
CA TYR A 122 -4.95 30.84 1.82
C TYR A 122 -3.63 30.82 1.05
N LEU A 123 -2.59 30.15 1.54
CA LEU A 123 -1.31 30.07 0.84
C LEU A 123 -1.02 28.64 0.37
N VAL A 124 -0.96 27.68 1.28
CA VAL A 124 -0.48 26.33 0.95
C VAL A 124 -1.45 25.58 0.05
N LEU A 125 -2.73 25.58 0.40
CA LEU A 125 -3.77 24.84 -0.33
C LEU A 125 -3.94 25.30 -1.78
N PRO A 126 -4.08 26.61 -2.09
CA PRO A 126 -4.17 27.05 -3.49
C PRO A 126 -2.86 26.79 -4.24
N PHE A 127 -1.69 27.00 -3.61
CA PHE A 127 -0.41 26.68 -4.22
C PHE A 127 -0.30 25.19 -4.57
N TYR A 128 -0.67 24.32 -3.64
CA TYR A 128 -0.67 22.87 -3.83
C TYR A 128 -1.63 22.45 -4.95
N ASN A 129 -2.87 22.93 -4.92
CA ASN A 129 -3.89 22.54 -5.90
C ASN A 129 -3.62 23.11 -7.29
N GLU A 130 -3.08 24.32 -7.40
CA GLU A 130 -2.86 24.96 -8.70
C GLU A 130 -1.51 24.64 -9.33
N ILE A 131 -0.47 24.34 -8.55
CA ILE A 131 0.89 24.14 -9.08
C ILE A 131 1.33 22.70 -8.88
N VAL A 132 1.33 22.22 -7.63
CA VAL A 132 1.90 20.91 -7.29
C VAL A 132 1.07 19.75 -7.85
N LEU A 133 -0.26 19.79 -7.67
CA LEU A 133 -1.16 18.71 -8.08
C LEU A 133 -1.17 18.51 -9.61
N PRO A 134 -1.26 19.56 -10.46
CA PRO A 134 -1.17 19.39 -11.91
C PRO A 134 0.18 18.80 -12.34
N VAL A 135 1.29 19.28 -11.77
CA VAL A 135 2.64 18.76 -12.05
C VAL A 135 2.73 17.29 -11.67
N LEU A 136 2.29 16.91 -10.46
CA LEU A 136 2.23 15.52 -10.01
C LEU A 136 1.43 14.64 -10.97
N SER A 137 0.23 15.08 -11.35
CA SER A 137 -0.65 14.32 -12.23
C SER A 137 -0.02 14.11 -13.62
N PHE A 138 0.71 15.10 -14.12
CA PHE A 138 1.40 15.03 -15.40
C PHE A 138 2.60 14.08 -15.34
N CYS A 139 3.43 14.19 -14.30
CA CYS A 139 4.52 13.26 -14.03
C CYS A 139 4.02 11.81 -13.93
N GLN A 140 2.92 11.59 -13.21
CA GLN A 140 2.31 10.27 -13.07
C GLN A 140 1.83 9.71 -14.42
N ARG A 141 1.18 10.54 -15.25
CA ARG A 141 0.77 10.13 -16.60
C ARG A 141 2.00 9.73 -17.41
N ILE A 142 3.02 10.57 -17.52
CA ILE A 142 4.24 10.24 -18.26
C ILE A 142 4.83 8.90 -17.79
N PHE A 143 4.94 8.72 -16.47
CA PHE A 143 5.46 7.47 -15.89
C PHE A 143 4.61 6.24 -16.26
N LEU A 144 3.28 6.35 -16.22
CA LEU A 144 2.38 5.24 -16.59
C LEU A 144 2.56 4.85 -18.06
N TRP A 145 2.71 5.82 -18.95
CA TRP A 145 2.95 5.57 -20.38
C TRP A 145 4.30 4.89 -20.59
N PHE A 146 5.36 5.39 -19.94
CA PHE A 146 6.68 4.77 -19.95
C PHE A 146 6.62 3.31 -19.44
N TRP A 147 5.98 3.09 -18.29
CA TRP A 147 5.88 1.76 -17.69
C TRP A 147 5.04 0.78 -18.53
N LYS A 148 4.02 1.27 -19.22
CA LYS A 148 3.23 0.47 -20.17
C LYS A 148 4.13 0.02 -21.34
N GLY A 149 4.98 0.90 -21.86
CA GLY A 149 5.98 0.57 -22.88
C GLY A 149 6.95 -0.50 -22.39
N VAL A 150 7.58 -0.31 -21.23
CA VAL A 150 8.52 -1.28 -20.64
C VAL A 150 7.86 -2.65 -20.42
N LYS A 151 6.63 -2.69 -19.90
CA LYS A 151 5.88 -3.93 -19.74
C LYS A 151 5.60 -4.62 -21.07
N TRP A 152 5.20 -3.85 -22.08
CA TRP A 152 4.89 -4.41 -23.39
C TRP A 152 6.13 -5.04 -24.02
N ILE A 153 7.28 -4.36 -23.94
CA ILE A 153 8.58 -4.86 -24.36
C ILE A 153 8.95 -6.13 -23.58
N ALA A 154 8.84 -6.12 -22.25
CA ALA A 154 9.15 -7.28 -21.42
C ALA A 154 8.27 -8.50 -21.76
N ILE A 155 6.98 -8.28 -22.04
CA ILE A 155 6.07 -9.36 -22.44
C ILE A 155 6.48 -9.93 -23.81
N HIS A 156 6.79 -9.08 -24.78
CA HIS A 156 7.07 -9.53 -26.14
C HIS A 156 8.48 -10.08 -26.33
N MET A 157 9.47 -9.48 -25.69
CA MET A 157 10.86 -9.92 -25.81
C MET A 157 11.22 -11.07 -24.86
N ILE A 158 10.58 -11.18 -23.70
CA ILE A 158 10.97 -12.17 -22.69
C ILE A 158 9.86 -13.21 -22.53
N TYR A 159 8.64 -12.78 -22.20
CA TYR A 159 7.60 -13.73 -21.81
C TYR A 159 7.10 -14.61 -22.96
N TYR A 160 6.77 -14.04 -24.13
CA TYR A 160 6.31 -14.81 -25.27
C TYR A 160 7.33 -15.84 -25.79
N PRO A 161 8.61 -15.51 -26.01
CA PRO A 161 9.58 -16.50 -26.46
C PRO A 161 9.83 -17.58 -25.41
N LEU A 162 9.89 -17.21 -24.12
CA LEU A 162 10.04 -18.19 -23.04
C LEU A 162 8.84 -19.15 -22.98
N ARG A 163 7.62 -18.63 -23.10
CA ARG A 163 6.40 -19.44 -23.15
C ARG A 163 6.37 -20.34 -24.38
N TRP A 164 6.79 -19.84 -25.54
CA TRP A 164 6.86 -20.63 -26.76
C TRP A 164 7.86 -21.79 -26.61
N PHE A 165 9.04 -21.51 -26.06
CA PHE A 165 10.04 -22.54 -25.76
C PHE A 165 9.50 -23.57 -24.76
N TRP A 166 8.88 -23.14 -23.66
CA TRP A 166 8.26 -24.04 -22.68
C TRP A 166 7.20 -24.95 -23.30
N MET A 167 6.29 -24.37 -24.09
CA MET A 167 5.20 -25.13 -24.71
C MET A 167 5.70 -26.10 -25.78
N THR A 168 6.71 -25.71 -26.55
CA THR A 168 7.19 -26.48 -27.69
C THR A 168 8.22 -27.53 -27.28
N CYS A 169 9.21 -27.16 -26.47
CA CYS A 169 10.34 -28.01 -26.14
C CYS A 169 10.12 -28.85 -24.89
N ILE A 170 9.30 -28.42 -23.93
CA ILE A 170 9.17 -29.09 -22.62
C ILE A 170 7.77 -29.70 -22.45
N TYR A 171 6.72 -28.89 -22.59
CA TYR A 171 5.35 -29.33 -22.30
C TYR A 171 4.84 -30.39 -23.27
N LYS A 172 4.99 -30.19 -24.59
CA LYS A 172 4.58 -31.17 -25.60
C LYS A 172 5.19 -32.57 -25.41
N PRO A 173 6.52 -32.72 -25.21
CA PRO A 173 7.10 -34.02 -24.95
C PRO A 173 6.65 -34.61 -23.61
N LEU A 174 6.62 -33.83 -22.53
CA LEU A 174 6.10 -34.30 -21.23
C LEU A 174 4.67 -34.80 -21.32
N LYS A 175 3.79 -34.06 -22.01
CA LYS A 175 2.41 -34.47 -22.22
C LYS A 175 2.32 -35.80 -22.98
N LYS A 176 3.12 -35.98 -24.05
CA LYS A 176 3.17 -37.24 -24.80
C LYS A 176 3.62 -38.41 -23.93
N VAL A 177 4.66 -38.23 -23.11
CA VAL A 177 5.13 -39.24 -22.15
C VAL A 177 4.03 -39.58 -21.15
N TYR A 178 3.38 -38.55 -20.58
CA TYR A 178 2.30 -38.76 -19.63
C TYR A 178 1.15 -39.56 -20.24
N THR A 179 0.66 -39.17 -21.41
CA THR A 179 -0.49 -39.83 -22.06
C THR A 179 -0.16 -41.23 -22.58
N LYS A 180 1.07 -41.46 -23.06
CA LYS A 180 1.44 -42.74 -23.69
C LYS A 180 1.98 -43.77 -22.69
N ILE A 181 2.61 -43.33 -21.61
CA ILE A 181 3.29 -44.22 -20.66
C ILE A 181 2.59 -44.16 -19.31
N ILE A 182 2.53 -42.98 -18.68
CA ILE A 182 2.10 -42.86 -17.28
C ILE A 182 0.60 -43.17 -17.12
N GLN A 183 -0.25 -42.56 -17.95
CA GLN A 183 -1.70 -42.71 -17.87
C GLN A 183 -2.19 -44.17 -18.08
N PRO A 184 -1.72 -44.92 -19.10
CA PRO A 184 -2.11 -46.32 -19.24
C PRO A 184 -1.57 -47.20 -18.12
N VAL A 185 -0.36 -46.96 -17.62
CA VAL A 185 0.20 -47.69 -16.46
C VAL A 185 -0.64 -47.45 -15.21
N ILE A 186 -1.04 -46.22 -14.92
CA ILE A 186 -1.92 -45.90 -13.78
C ILE A 186 -3.28 -46.59 -13.94
N LYS A 187 -3.87 -46.57 -15.14
CA LYS A 187 -5.15 -47.27 -15.41
C LYS A 187 -5.04 -48.78 -15.22
N TRP A 188 -3.96 -49.40 -15.71
CA TRP A 188 -3.71 -50.81 -15.53
C TRP A 188 -3.53 -51.17 -14.06
N PHE A 189 -2.77 -50.37 -13.31
CA PHE A 189 -2.63 -50.51 -11.86
C PHE A 189 -3.97 -50.39 -11.13
N SER A 190 -4.81 -49.41 -11.49
CA SER A 190 -6.13 -49.26 -10.87
C SER A 190 -7.08 -50.43 -11.15
N HIS A 191 -6.89 -51.14 -12.26
CA HIS A 191 -7.66 -52.34 -12.59
C HIS A 191 -7.19 -53.60 -11.85
N LEU A 192 -5.93 -53.64 -11.41
CA LEU A 192 -5.38 -54.77 -10.64
C LEU A 192 -5.72 -54.71 -9.16
N PHE A 193 -5.98 -53.51 -8.63
CA PHE A 193 -6.29 -53.28 -7.22
C PHE A 193 -7.78 -52.94 -6.99
N SER A 194 -8.61 -53.13 -8.02
CA SER A 194 -10.08 -53.15 -7.96
C SER A 194 -10.57 -54.59 -8.10
#